data_AF-A0A1C5NE29-F1
#
_entry.id   AF-A0A1C5NE29-F1
#
_cell.length_a   1.000
_cell.length_b   1.000
_cell.length_c   1.000
_cell.angle_alpha   90.00
_cell.angle_beta   90.00
_cell.angle_gamma   90.00
#
_symmetry.space_group_name_H-M   'P 1'
#
loop_
_entity.id
_entity.type
_entity.pdbx_description
1 polymer ?
#
loop_
_entity_poly.entity_id
_entity_poly.type
_entity_poly.pdbx_seq_one_letter_code
_entity_poly.pdbx_strand_id
1 'polypeptide(L)'
;MFDLLNCYNKQGCLKFTVDDNLNRECEKAQIPNDCCGVYIVYGYFKGMKIPVYIGSSGHIENGKTVHRKGGLKRRIIGKQQKTN
;
A
#
# COMPACT_ATOMS: atom_id res chain seq x y z
N MET A 1 -15.54 -1.90 -10.51
CA MET A 1 -14.21 -1.32 -10.20
C MET A 1 -13.48 -2.11 -9.11
N PHE A 2 -14.18 -2.64 -8.09
CA PHE A 2 -13.60 -3.58 -7.13
C PHE A 2 -13.27 -4.94 -7.76
N ASP A 3 -13.94 -5.35 -8.83
CA ASP A 3 -13.68 -6.64 -9.50
C ASP A 3 -12.27 -6.75 -10.08
N LEU A 4 -11.66 -5.62 -10.46
CA LEU A 4 -10.26 -5.57 -10.93
C LEU A 4 -9.27 -5.92 -9.79
N LEU A 5 -9.66 -5.68 -8.53
CA LEU A 5 -8.85 -6.06 -7.37
C LEU A 5 -8.84 -7.58 -7.16
N ASN A 6 -9.85 -8.30 -7.65
CA ASN A 6 -9.89 -9.76 -7.62
C ASN A 6 -8.84 -10.41 -8.54
N CYS A 7 -8.31 -9.67 -9.52
CA CYS A 7 -7.20 -10.13 -10.36
C CYS A 7 -5.84 -10.14 -9.62
N TYR A 8 -5.75 -9.54 -8.44
CA TYR A 8 -4.55 -9.57 -7.61
C TYR A 8 -4.63 -10.72 -6.60
N ASN A 9 -3.72 -11.69 -6.70
CA ASN A 9 -3.67 -12.89 -5.87
C ASN A 9 -3.39 -12.61 -4.38
N LYS A 10 -2.93 -11.40 -4.04
CA LYS A 10 -2.69 -10.96 -2.68
C LYS A 10 -3.52 -9.71 -2.43
N GLN A 11 -4.51 -9.83 -1.56
CA GLN A 11 -5.34 -8.72 -1.10
C GLN A 11 -5.10 -8.49 0.38
N GLY A 12 -5.23 -7.24 0.82
CA GLY A 12 -5.02 -6.88 2.21
C GLY A 12 -5.55 -5.47 2.51
N CYS A 13 -5.71 -5.19 3.79
CA CYS A 13 -6.12 -3.88 4.28
C CYS A 13 -5.28 -3.52 5.51
N LEU A 14 -4.78 -2.30 5.54
CA LEU A 14 -4.05 -1.74 6.67
C LEU A 14 -4.87 -0.58 7.23
N LYS A 15 -5.17 -0.62 8.53
CA LYS A 15 -5.72 0.53 9.27
C LYS A 15 -4.59 1.07 10.15
N PHE A 16 -4.41 2.39 10.12
CA PHE A 16 -3.41 3.08 10.92
C PHE A 16 -3.88 4.50 11.21
N THR A 17 -3.27 5.10 12.21
CA THR A 17 -3.42 6.46 12.69
C THR A 17 -2.08 7.19 12.58
N VAL A 18 -2.08 8.49 12.89
CA VAL A 18 -0.85 9.31 12.86
C VAL A 18 0.19 8.86 13.91
N ASP A 19 -0.25 8.17 14.96
CA ASP A 19 0.59 7.72 16.07
C ASP A 19 1.18 6.31 15.83
N ASP A 20 0.69 5.60 14.82
CA ASP A 20 1.13 4.24 14.52
C ASP A 20 2.49 4.22 13.80
N ASN A 21 3.33 3.24 14.14
CA ASN A 21 4.53 2.94 13.37
C ASN A 21 4.16 2.12 12.13
N LEU A 22 4.10 2.74 10.95
CA LEU A 22 3.69 2.07 9.71
C LEU A 22 4.59 0.91 9.34
N ASN A 23 5.86 0.93 9.73
CA ASN A 23 6.74 -0.20 9.45
C ASN A 23 6.26 -1.43 10.22
N ARG A 24 5.98 -1.29 11.52
CA ARG A 24 5.44 -2.36 12.36
C ARG A 24 4.07 -2.84 11.86
N GLU A 25 3.19 -1.92 11.48
CA GLU A 25 1.87 -2.28 10.95
C GLU A 25 1.97 -2.99 9.59
N CYS A 26 2.89 -2.57 8.72
CA CYS A 26 3.15 -3.28 7.46
C CYS A 26 3.75 -4.68 7.67
N GLU A 27 4.59 -4.88 8.69
CA GLU A 27 5.08 -6.23 9.03
C GLU A 27 3.93 -7.14 9.49
N LYS A 28 3.07 -6.65 10.40
CA LYS A 28 1.90 -7.41 10.89
C LYS A 28 0.95 -7.80 9.75
N ALA A 29 0.72 -6.87 8.82
CA ALA A 29 -0.11 -7.10 7.64
C ALA A 29 0.61 -7.86 6.52
N GLN A 30 1.86 -8.28 6.72
CA GLN A 30 2.68 -9.04 5.78
C GLN A 30 2.73 -8.40 4.38
N ILE A 31 2.84 -7.07 4.33
CA ILE A 31 2.83 -6.35 3.05
C ILE A 31 4.10 -6.69 2.26
N PRO A 32 3.98 -7.18 1.01
CA PRO A 32 5.13 -7.56 0.19
C PRO A 32 6.00 -6.35 -0.16
N ASN A 33 7.31 -6.59 -0.22
CA ASN A 33 8.35 -5.61 -0.57
C ASN A 33 8.93 -5.83 -1.97
N ASP A 34 8.48 -6.87 -2.67
CA ASP A 34 8.99 -7.37 -3.95
C ASP A 34 7.89 -7.50 -5.02
N CYS A 35 6.73 -6.90 -4.81
CA CYS A 35 5.60 -7.02 -5.75
C CYS A 35 5.18 -5.69 -6.40
N CYS A 36 4.63 -5.82 -7.61
CA CYS A 36 3.76 -4.80 -8.18
C CYS A 36 2.39 -4.86 -7.53
N GLY A 37 1.75 -3.71 -7.36
CA GLY A 37 0.42 -3.62 -6.77
C GLY A 37 -0.15 -2.22 -6.92
N VAL A 38 -1.46 -2.13 -6.75
CA VAL A 38 -2.20 -0.87 -6.64
C VAL A 38 -2.66 -0.75 -5.19
N TYR A 39 -2.59 0.45 -4.63
CA TYR A 39 -3.10 0.75 -3.29
C TYR A 39 -3.94 2.01 -3.33
N ILE A 40 -4.97 1.99 -2.49
CA ILE A 40 -5.89 3.11 -2.31
C ILE A 40 -5.85 3.48 -0.83
N VAL A 41 -5.52 4.73 -0.55
CA VAL A 41 -5.54 5.28 0.81
C VAL A 41 -6.87 5.98 1.01
N TYR A 42 -7.54 5.64 2.10
CA TYR A 42 -8.79 6.27 2.51
C TYR A 42 -8.56 7.06 3.80
N GLY A 43 -8.98 8.32 3.81
CA GLY A 43 -9.11 9.11 5.04
C GLY A 43 -10.48 8.88 5.67
N TYR A 44 -10.53 8.82 6.99
CA TYR A 44 -11.77 8.76 7.76
C TYR A 44 -12.03 10.13 8.38
N PHE A 45 -12.98 10.87 7.82
CA PHE A 45 -13.34 12.23 8.27
C PHE A 45 -14.78 12.24 8.73
N LYS A 46 -15.03 12.56 10.02
CA LYS A 46 -16.38 12.61 10.60
C LYS A 46 -17.22 11.34 10.31
N GLY A 47 -16.60 10.16 10.38
CA GLY A 47 -17.25 8.87 10.10
C GLY A 47 -17.37 8.50 8.62
N MET A 48 -17.03 9.40 7.68
CA MET A 48 -17.03 9.12 6.25
C MET A 48 -15.67 8.61 5.77
N LYS A 49 -15.68 7.53 4.98
CA LYS A 49 -14.51 6.98 4.31
C LYS A 49 -14.34 7.62 2.93
N ILE A 50 -13.30 8.42 2.75
CA ILE A 50 -13.05 9.18 1.52
C ILE A 50 -11.73 8.71 0.88
N PRO A 51 -11.70 8.30 -0.40
CA PRO A 51 -10.44 8.00 -1.07
C PRO A 51 -9.63 9.29 -1.22
N VAL A 52 -8.42 9.31 -0.65
CA VAL A 52 -7.54 10.49 -0.66
C VAL A 52 -6.34 10.32 -1.58
N TYR A 53 -5.97 9.08 -1.88
CA TYR A 53 -4.83 8.78 -2.75
C TYR A 53 -4.97 7.41 -3.40
N ILE A 54 -4.57 7.31 -4.67
CA ILE A 54 -4.41 6.05 -5.39
C ILE A 54 -3.00 6.02 -5.94
N GLY A 55 -2.28 4.93 -5.72
CA GLY A 55 -0.92 4.77 -6.23
C GLY A 55 -0.62 3.35 -6.65
N SER A 56 0.52 3.18 -7.32
CA SER A 56 1.06 1.89 -7.69
C SER A 56 2.48 1.69 -7.15
N SER A 57 2.86 0.44 -6.89
CA SER A 57 4.20 0.03 -6.49
C SER A 57 5.02 -0.56 -7.65
N GLY A 58 4.53 -0.46 -8.88
CA GLY A 58 5.16 -0.99 -10.07
C GLY A 58 4.54 -0.45 -11.36
N HIS A 59 5.05 -0.92 -12.48
CA HIS A 59 4.59 -0.57 -13.82
C HIS A 59 4.90 -1.73 -14.77
N ILE A 60 4.41 -1.64 -16.01
CA ILE A 60 4.73 -2.59 -17.06
C ILE A 60 5.85 -2.00 -17.90
N GLU A 61 6.90 -2.78 -18.11
CA GLU A 61 8.02 -2.47 -18.99
C GLU A 61 8.31 -3.70 -19.84
N ASN A 62 8.30 -3.55 -21.18
CA ASN A 62 8.50 -4.64 -22.13
C ASN A 62 7.60 -5.87 -21.89
N GLY A 63 6.32 -5.64 -21.58
CA GLY A 63 5.34 -6.70 -21.31
C GLY A 63 5.53 -7.44 -19.98
N LYS A 64 6.51 -7.05 -19.16
CA LYS A 64 6.76 -7.62 -17.83
C LYS A 64 6.47 -6.62 -16.74
N THR A 65 6.01 -7.10 -15.59
CA THR A 65 5.78 -6.27 -14.42
C THR A 65 7.11 -5.96 -13.73
N VAL A 66 7.42 -4.67 -13.59
CA VAL A 66 8.61 -4.18 -12.89
C VAL A 66 8.18 -3.43 -11.64
N HIS A 67 8.51 -3.99 -10.48
CA HIS A 67 8.21 -3.36 -9.20
C HIS A 67 9.22 -2.25 -8.90
N ARG A 68 8.75 -1.19 -8.23
CA ARG A 68 9.61 -0.10 -7.75
C ARG A 68 10.47 -0.60 -6.59
N LYS A 69 11.63 0.03 -6.37
CA LYS A 69 12.52 -0.30 -5.23
C LYS A 69 11.77 -0.22 -3.90
N GLY A 70 11.82 -1.32 -3.14
CA GLY A 70 11.14 -1.52 -1.87
C GLY A 70 9.65 -1.91 -1.96
N GLY A 71 9.13 -2.10 -3.18
CA GLY A 71 7.80 -2.63 -3.45
C GLY A 71 6.66 -1.84 -2.81
N LEU A 72 5.56 -2.53 -2.53
CA LEU A 72 4.35 -1.96 -1.97
C LEU A 72 4.57 -1.43 -0.55
N LYS A 73 5.25 -2.20 0.29
CA LYS A 73 5.58 -1.81 1.66
C LYS A 73 6.28 -0.45 1.76
N ARG A 74 7.29 -0.18 0.91
CA ARG A 74 8.00 1.11 0.90
C ARG A 74 7.11 2.27 0.46
N ARG A 75 6.10 2.03 -0.39
CA ARG A 75 5.15 3.07 -0.79
C ARG A 75 4.20 3.46 0.33
N ILE A 76 3.78 2.50 1.15
CA ILE A 76 2.91 2.73 2.30
C ILE A 76 3.66 3.42 3.43
N ILE A 77 4.84 2.93 3.82
CA ILE A 77 5.64 3.53 4.92
C ILE A 77 6.17 4.92 4.53
N GLY A 78 6.47 5.12 3.24
CA GLY A 78 6.99 6.38 2.72
C GLY A 78 8.28 6.82 3.42
N LYS A 79 8.26 8.03 3.97
CA LYS A 79 9.37 8.65 4.73
C LYS A 79 9.08 8.72 6.23
N GLN A 80 8.11 7.98 6.77
CA GLN A 80 7.92 7.96 8.22
C GLN A 80 9.27 7.65 8.87
N GLN A 81 9.77 8.60 9.67
CA GLN A 81 11.07 8.44 10.31
C GLN A 81 11.01 7.15 11.09
N LYS A 82 12.08 6.34 10.99
CA LYS A 82 12.23 5.21 11.91
C LYS A 82 12.27 5.85 13.30
N THR A 83 11.19 5.75 14.06
CA THR A 83 11.24 6.04 15.48
C THR A 83 12.22 5.03 16.05
N ASN A 84 13.38 5.54 16.48
CA ASN A 84 14.42 4.80 17.19
C ASN A 84 13.88 4.29 18.52
#